data_AF-A0A538S3A4-F1
#
_entry.id   AF-A0A538S3A4-F1
#
_cell.length_a   1.000
_cell.length_b   1.000
_cell.length_c   1.000
_cell.angle_alpha   90.00
_cell.angle_beta   90.00
_cell.angle_gamma   90.00
#
_symmetry.space_group_name_H-M   'P 1'
#
loop_
_entity.id
_entity.type
_entity.pdbx_description
1 polymer ?
#
loop_
_entity_poly.entity_id
_entity_poly.type
_entity_poly.pdbx_seq_one_letter_code
_entity_poly.pdbx_strand_id
1 'polypeptide(L)' 'MNSQQRADLLGAITELSQRYPDWRLGQLIAKFAGWADQDIWDAEEEQLLRAVRLHLQQLAPPQATFETKRGT' A
#
# COMPACT_ATOMS: atom_id res chain seq x y z
N MET A 1 2.62 14.21 14.10
CA MET A 1 3.30 13.03 13.52
C MET A 1 3.34 11.90 14.55
N ASN A 2 2.61 10.81 14.35
CA ASN A 2 2.65 9.64 15.22
C ASN A 2 3.80 8.72 14.78
N SER A 3 4.75 8.43 15.67
CA SER A 3 5.93 7.61 15.34
C SER A 3 5.58 6.24 14.74
N GLN A 4 4.41 5.69 15.09
CA GLN A 4 3.92 4.43 14.54
C GLN A 4 3.51 4.55 13.06
N GLN A 5 2.79 5.60 12.67
CA GLN A 5 2.38 5.80 11.27
C GLN A 5 3.58 5.93 10.33
N ARG A 6 4.63 6.64 10.78
CA ARG A 6 5.88 6.74 10.03
C ARG A 6 6.57 5.38 9.90
N ALA A 7 6.62 4.60 10.97
CA ALA A 7 7.20 3.25 10.93
C ALA A 7 6.42 2.34 9.97
N ASP A 8 5.09 2.38 10.02
CA ASP A 8 4.21 1.62 9.13
C ASP A 8 4.43 2.01 7.66
N LEU A 9 4.55 3.30 7.35
CA LEU A 9 4.80 3.79 6.00
C LEU A 9 6.17 3.33 5.48
N LEU A 10 7.21 3.42 6.30
CA LEU A 10 8.55 2.91 5.95
C LEU A 10 8.56 1.40 5.72
N GLY A 11 7.80 0.65 6.51
CA GLY A 11 7.61 -0.79 6.32
C GLY A 11 6.94 -1.08 4.96
N ALA A 12 5.90 -0.33 4.62
CA ALA A 12 5.21 -0.50 3.35
C ALA A 12 6.05 -0.09 2.13
N ILE A 13 6.88 0.96 2.26
CA ILE A 13 7.89 1.33 1.26
C ILE A 13 8.86 0.17 1.02
N THR A 14 9.31 -0.48 2.10
CA THR A 14 10.24 -1.61 2.01
C THR A 14 9.61 -2.79 1.26
N GLU A 15 8.37 -3.18 1.61
CA GLU A 15 7.64 -4.25 0.91
C GLU A 15 7.48 -3.94 -0.58
N LEU A 16 7.06 -2.72 -0.92
CA LEU A 16 6.83 -2.33 -2.31
C LEU A 16 8.13 -2.18 -3.10
N SER A 17 9.23 -1.79 -2.47
CA SER A 17 10.55 -1.76 -3.12
C SER A 17 11.04 -3.18 -3.47
N GLN A 18 10.69 -4.19 -2.67
CA GLN A 18 11.01 -5.59 -2.98
C GLN A 18 10.13 -6.14 -4.10
N ARG A 19 8.84 -5.77 -4.12
CA ARG A 19 7.88 -6.23 -5.16
C ARG A 19 8.11 -5.54 -6.51
N TYR A 20 8.54 -4.28 -6.50
CA TYR A 20 8.81 -3.48 -7.70
C TYR A 20 10.27 -3.00 -7.72
N PRO A 21 11.24 -3.91 -7.92
CA PRO A 21 12.67 -3.58 -7.83
C PRO A 21 13.14 -2.55 -8.86
N ASP A 22 12.41 -2.41 -9.97
CA ASP A 22 12.73 -1.46 -11.04
C ASP A 22 12.29 -0.02 -10.73
N TRP A 23 11.47 0.17 -9.69
CA TRP A 23 10.98 1.50 -9.32
C TRP A 23 11.97 2.18 -8.38
N ARG A 24 12.44 3.37 -8.76
CA ARG A 24 13.28 4.20 -7.88
C ARG A 24 12.43 4.71 -6.71
N LEU A 25 13.04 4.93 -5.55
CA LEU A 25 12.36 5.42 -4.34
C LEU A 25 11.48 6.67 -4.61
N GLY A 26 12.01 7.67 -5.33
CA GLY A 26 11.23 8.87 -5.65
C GLY A 26 10.01 8.60 -6.53
N GLN A 27 10.08 7.62 -7.44
CA GLN A 27 8.93 7.20 -8.24
C GLN A 27 7.89 6.48 -7.37
N LEU A 28 8.35 5.66 -6.43
CA LEU A 28 7.49 4.94 -5.50
C LEU A 28 6.71 5.93 -4.60
N ILE A 29 7.37 6.97 -4.07
CA ILE A 29 6.70 8.04 -3.31
C ILE A 29 5.68 8.78 -4.20
N ALA A 30 6.03 9.14 -5.43
CA ALA A 30 5.11 9.80 -6.36
C ALA A 30 3.89 8.92 -6.70
N LYS A 31 4.07 7.60 -6.81
CA LYS A 31 2.96 6.65 -6.97
C LYS A 31 2.04 6.64 -5.77
N PHE A 32 2.57 6.72 -4.55
CA PHE A 32 1.76 6.71 -3.33
C PHE A 32 0.86 7.94 -3.25
N ALA A 33 1.41 9.11 -3.56
CA ALA A 33 0.63 10.35 -3.65
C ALA A 33 -0.48 10.22 -4.71
N GLY A 34 -0.14 9.67 -5.89
CA GLY A 34 -1.12 9.39 -6.94
C GLY A 34 -2.22 8.41 -6.52
N TRP A 35 -1.91 7.36 -5.75
CA TRP A 35 -2.91 6.43 -5.22
C TRP A 35 -3.79 7.06 -4.13
N ALA A 36 -3.26 8.03 -3.40
CA ALA A 36 -3.99 8.78 -2.38
C ALA A 36 -4.84 9.92 -2.98
N ASP A 37 -4.75 10.15 -4.29
CA ASP A 37 -5.34 11.30 -4.98
C ASP A 37 -4.91 12.63 -4.34
N GLN A 38 -3.61 12.73 -4.00
CA GLN A 38 -3.00 13.91 -3.37
C GLN A 38 -1.84 14.44 -4.20
N ASP A 39 -1.57 15.73 -4.07
CA ASP A 39 -0.27 16.28 -4.47
C ASP A 39 0.82 15.77 -3.51
N ILE A 40 2.02 15.50 -4.02
CA ILE A 40 3.13 14.97 -3.22
C ILE A 40 3.56 15.93 -2.09
N TRP A 41 3.39 17.24 -2.28
CA TRP A 41 3.78 18.25 -1.30
C TRP A 41 2.75 18.41 -0.17
N ASP A 42 1.50 18.02 -0.43
CA ASP A 42 0.37 18.16 0.50
C ASP A 42 -0.04 16.83 1.15
N ALA A 43 0.54 15.71 0.70
CA ALA A 43 0.14 14.38 1.15
C ALA A 43 0.55 14.12 2.61
N GLU A 44 -0.46 13.85 3.45
CA GLU A 44 -0.27 13.45 4.84
C GLU A 44 0.05 11.96 4.95
N GLU A 45 0.85 11.55 5.95
CA GLU A 45 1.28 10.14 6.06
C GLU A 45 0.12 9.15 6.21
N GLU A 46 -0.99 9.56 6.84
CA GLU A 46 -2.17 8.71 6.96
C GLU A 46 -2.82 8.43 5.60
N GLN A 47 -2.88 9.44 4.72
CA GLN A 47 -3.46 9.31 3.39
C GLN A 47 -2.59 8.36 2.54
N LEU A 48 -1.28 8.56 2.59
CA LEU A 48 -0.31 7.69 1.92
C LEU A 48 -0.42 6.24 2.43
N LEU A 49 -0.45 6.06 3.76
CA LEU A 49 -0.53 4.73 4.37
C LEU A 49 -1.83 4.01 4.01
N ARG A 50 -2.96 4.72 3.98
CA ARG A 50 -4.25 4.17 3.55
C ARG A 50 -4.20 3.70 2.10
N ALA A 51 -3.70 4.54 1.20
CA ALA A 51 -3.62 4.24 -0.22
C ALA A 51 -2.71 3.03 -0.51
N VAL A 52 -1.54 3.00 0.14
CA VAL A 52 -0.59 1.89 0.02
C VAL A 52 -1.17 0.57 0.52
N ARG A 53 -1.84 0.58 1.68
CA ARG A 53 -2.50 -0.61 2.24
C ARG A 53 -3.58 -1.14 1.28
N LEU A 54 -4.37 -0.26 0.67
CA LEU A 54 -5.36 -0.65 -0.31
C LEU A 54 -4.73 -1.31 -1.54
N HIS A 55 -3.65 -0.71 -2.08
CA HIS A 55 -2.91 -1.29 -3.21
C HIS A 55 -2.34 -2.68 -2.87
N LEU A 56 -1.73 -2.83 -1.70
CA LEU A 56 -1.21 -4.11 -1.23
C LEU A 56 -2.30 -5.18 -1.07
N GLN A 57 -3.50 -4.80 -0.59
CA GLN A 57 -4.65 -5.70 -0.50
C GLN A 57 -5.16 -6.14 -1.88
N GLN A 58 -5.14 -5.25 -2.87
CA GLN A 58 -5.54 -5.57 -4.24
C GLN A 58 -4.54 -6.50 -4.95
N LEU A 59 -3.26 -6.46 -4.54
CA LEU A 59 -2.21 -7.34 -5.04
C LEU A 59 -2.23 -8.72 -4.40
N ALA A 60 -2.71 -8.84 -3.16
CA ALA A 60 -2.95 -10.15 -2.57
C ALA A 60 -4.03 -10.85 -3.41
N PRO A 61 -3.84 -12.12 -3.82
CA PRO A 61 -4.91 -12.84 -4.48
C PRO A 61 -6.15 -12.79 -3.57
N PRO A 62 -7.35 -12.49 -4.11
CA PRO A 62 -8.56 -12.50 -3.30
C PRO A 62 -8.58 -13.85 -2.61
N GLN A 63 -8.56 -13.84 -1.28
CA GLN A 63 -8.64 -15.04 -0.46
C GLN A 63 -9.80 -15.85 -1.05
N ALA A 64 -9.47 -16.96 -1.72
CA ALA A 64 -10.46 -17.78 -2.38
C ALA A 64 -11.51 -18.06 -1.33
N THR A 65 -12.70 -17.49 -1.53
CA THR A 65 -13.84 -17.80 -0.70
C THR A 65 -14.12 -19.25 -1.06
N PHE A 66 -13.52 -20.17 -0.30
CA PHE A 66 -13.90 -21.57 -0.33
C PHE A 66 -15.29 -21.61 0.31
N GLU A 67 -16.30 -21.20 -0.46
CA GLU A 67 -17.67 -21.64 -0.26
C GLU A 67 -17.64 -23.15 -0.42
N THR A 68 -17.35 -23.80 0.70
CA THR A 68 -17.56 -25.22 0.86
C THR A 68 -19.06 -25.38 0.81
N LYS A 69 -19.60 -25.65 -0.40
CA LYS A 69 -20.90 -26.31 -0.54
C LYS A 69 -20.79 -27.64 0.20
N ARG A 70 -21.05 -27.61 1.51
CA ARG A 70 -21.42 -28.79 2.27
C ARG A 70 -22.79 -29.19 1.75
N GLY A 71 -22.81 -30.23 0.92
CA GLY A 71 -24.03 -30.90 0.56
C GLY A 71 -24.74 -31.44 1.80
N THR A 72 -26.07 -31.44 1.77
CA THR A 72 -26.90 -32.64 1.90
C THR A 72 -28.22 -32.34 1.21
#